data_AF-A0A3D2TID3-F1
#
_entry.id   AF-A0A3D2TID3-F1
#
_cell.length_a   1.000
_cell.length_b   1.000
_cell.length_c   1.000
_cell.angle_alpha   90.00
_cell.angle_beta   90.00
_cell.angle_gamma   90.00
#
_symmetry.space_group_name_H-M   'P 1'
#
loop_
_entity.id
_entity.type
_entity.pdbx_description
1 polymer ?
#
loop_
_entity_poly.entity_id
_entity_poly.type
_entity_poly.pdbx_seq_one_letter_code
_entity_poly.pdbx_strand_id
1 'polypeptide(L)' 'DLLEENLDELAALETLDNGKPVKDSRAADLPLAIDCIRYYAGWADKIQGETIPIRGEYFCYTRREPVGVVGQIIPW' A
#
# COMPACT_ATOMS: atom_id res chain seq x y z
N ASP A 1 -3.40 -8.00 -8.95
CA ASP A 1 -3.44 -8.99 -10.03
C ASP A 1 -3.15 -10.38 -9.50
N LEU A 2 -1.93 -10.72 -9.08
CA LEU A 2 -1.66 -12.04 -8.49
C LEU A 2 -2.52 -12.36 -7.26
N LEU A 3 -2.73 -11.40 -6.36
CA LEU A 3 -3.65 -11.58 -5.22
C LEU A 3 -5.10 -11.85 -5.65
N GLU A 4 -5.52 -11.29 -6.79
CA GLU A 4 -6.87 -11.47 -7.32
C GLU A 4 -7.01 -12.83 -8.01
N GLU A 5 -5.98 -13.27 -8.75
CA GLU A 5 -5.93 -14.63 -9.30
C GLU A 5 -5.99 -15.71 -8.20
N ASN A 6 -5.37 -15.46 -7.05
CA ASN A 6 -5.31 -16.42 -5.93
C ASN A 6 -6.36 -16.14 -4.84
N LEU A 7 -7.42 -15.37 -5.15
CA LEU A 7 -8.37 -14.85 -4.16
C LEU A 7 -9.03 -15.95 -3.33
N ASP A 8 -9.49 -17.04 -3.95
CA ASP A 8 -10.19 -18.12 -3.24
C ASP A 8 -9.24 -18.91 -2.30
N GLU A 9 -7.99 -19.13 -2.72
CA GLU A 9 -6.98 -19.81 -1.91
C GLU A 9 -6.58 -18.97 -0.70
N LEU A 10 -6.30 -17.69 -0.91
CA LEU A 10 -5.91 -16.77 0.15
C LEU A 10 -7.05 -16.53 1.14
N ALA A 11 -8.30 -16.43 0.67
CA ALA A 11 -9.45 -16.30 1.56
C ALA A 11 -9.67 -17.56 2.43
N ALA A 12 -9.42 -18.75 1.88
CA ALA A 12 -9.48 -19.99 2.66
C ALA A 12 -8.37 -20.05 3.71
N LEU A 13 -7.15 -19.63 3.36
CA LEU A 13 -6.02 -19.57 4.28
C LEU A 13 -6.26 -18.57 5.41
N GLU A 14 -6.72 -17.35 5.09
CA GLU A 14 -7.07 -16.30 6.06
C GLU A 14 -8.11 -16.80 7.07
N THR A 15 -9.14 -17.48 6.59
CA THR A 15 -10.17 -18.09 7.46
C THR A 15 -9.61 -19.21 8.32
N LEU A 16 -8.70 -20.03 7.79
CA LEU A 16 -8.10 -21.13 8.54
C LEU A 16 -7.20 -20.64 9.68
N ASP A 17 -6.44 -19.57 9.43
CA ASP A 17 -5.46 -19.05 10.39
C ASP A 17 -6.09 -18.07 11.40
N ASN A 18 -6.86 -17.09 10.92
CA ASN A 18 -7.48 -16.08 11.77
C ASN A 18 -8.81 -16.54 12.40
N GLY A 19 -9.51 -17.49 11.76
CA GLY A 19 -10.78 -18.05 12.25
C GLY A 19 -12.05 -17.28 11.84
N LYS A 20 -11.92 -16.20 11.06
CA LYS A 20 -13.06 -15.42 10.55
C LYS A 20 -13.84 -16.20 9.47
N PRO A 21 -15.16 -15.94 9.30
CA PRO A 21 -15.95 -16.60 8.25
C PRO A 21 -15.36 -16.37 6.85
N VAL A 22 -15.29 -17.42 6.03
CA VAL A 22 -14.72 -17.34 4.65
C VAL A 22 -15.42 -16.30 3.78
N LYS A 23 -16.69 -16.04 4.04
CA LYS A 23 -17.43 -14.99 3.34
C LYS A 23 -16.83 -13.62 3.59
N ASP A 24 -16.38 -13.33 4.82
CA ASP A 24 -15.83 -12.05 5.20
C ASP A 24 -14.41 -11.90 4.63
N SER A 25 -13.56 -12.93 4.76
CA SER A 25 -12.23 -12.97 4.11
C SER A 25 -12.32 -12.70 2.62
N ARG A 26 -13.24 -13.40 1.93
CA ARG A 26 -13.38 -13.37 0.47
C ARG A 26 -14.02 -12.08 -0.05
N ALA A 27 -15.02 -11.56 0.65
CA ALA A 27 -15.84 -10.45 0.15
C ALA A 27 -15.42 -9.08 0.69
N ALA A 28 -14.65 -9.02 1.78
CA ALA A 28 -14.16 -7.78 2.36
C ALA A 28 -12.63 -7.72 2.38
N ASP A 29 -11.96 -8.61 3.11
CA ASP A 29 -10.53 -8.46 3.43
C ASP A 29 -9.64 -8.51 2.19
N LEU A 30 -9.79 -9.56 1.36
CA LEU A 30 -8.98 -9.72 0.15
C LEU A 30 -9.27 -8.62 -0.89
N PRO A 31 -10.54 -8.26 -1.19
CA PRO A 31 -10.84 -7.10 -2.03
C PRO A 31 -10.23 -5.80 -1.52
N LEU A 32 -10.33 -5.51 -0.22
CA LEU A 32 -9.74 -4.30 0.38
C LEU A 32 -8.21 -4.29 0.26
N ALA A 33 -7.55 -5.43 0.46
CA ALA A 33 -6.11 -5.55 0.31
C ALA A 33 -5.67 -5.33 -1.16
N ILE A 34 -6.39 -5.91 -2.11
CA ILE A 34 -6.15 -5.73 -3.56
C ILE A 34 -6.30 -4.26 -3.95
N ASP A 35 -7.38 -3.61 -3.50
CA ASP A 35 -7.64 -2.20 -3.78
C ASP A 35 -6.59 -1.29 -3.14
N CYS A 36 -6.17 -1.59 -1.91
CA CYS A 36 -5.10 -0.87 -1.23
C CYS A 36 -3.79 -0.91 -2.04
N ILE A 37 -3.38 -2.09 -2.51
CA ILE A 37 -2.17 -2.24 -3.32
C ILE A 37 -2.30 -1.49 -4.65
N ARG A 38 -3.45 -1.59 -5.33
CA ARG A 38 -3.71 -0.87 -6.58
C ARG A 38 -3.68 0.65 -6.39
N TYR A 39 -4.26 1.13 -5.29
CA TYR A 39 -4.24 2.54 -4.93
C TYR A 39 -2.81 3.05 -4.73
N TYR A 40 -1.99 2.34 -3.95
CA TYR A 40 -0.60 2.74 -3.70
C TYR A 40 0.32 2.53 -4.90
N ALA A 41 0.03 1.57 -5.80
CA ALA A 41 0.71 1.49 -7.09
C ALA A 41 0.52 2.78 -7.90
N GLY A 42 -0.67 3.39 -7.83
CA GLY A 42 -0.96 4.69 -8.42
C GLY A 42 -0.19 5.86 -7.80
N TRP A 43 0.40 5.71 -6.61
CA TRP A 43 1.19 6.76 -5.96
C TRP A 43 2.67 6.73 -6.33
N ALA A 44 3.18 5.63 -6.92
CA ALA A 44 4.61 5.44 -7.19
C ALA A 44 5.27 6.57 -8.00
N ASP A 45 4.52 7.19 -8.92
CA ASP A 45 4.96 8.30 -9.79
C ASP A 45 4.46 9.69 -9.33
N LYS A 46 3.76 9.76 -8.19
CA LYS A 46 3.09 10.99 -7.69
C LYS A 46 3.68 11.52 -6.39
N ILE A 47 4.76 10.91 -5.87
CA ILE A 47 5.51 11.45 -4.72
C ILE A 47 6.43 12.56 -5.19
N GLN A 48 5.91 13.80 -5.21
CA GLN A 48 6.60 14.97 -5.72
C GLN A 48 7.21 15.83 -4.61
N GLY A 49 8.32 16.50 -4.94
CA GLY A 49 8.85 17.62 -4.15
C GLY A 49 8.21 18.94 -4.54
N GLU A 50 8.75 20.04 -4.03
CA GLU A 50 8.25 21.39 -4.27
C GLU A 50 9.39 22.29 -4.74
N THR A 51 9.08 23.27 -5.59
CA THR A 51 9.97 24.39 -5.88
C THR A 51 9.54 25.57 -5.01
N ILE A 52 10.49 26.16 -4.28
CA ILE A 52 10.18 27.14 -3.23
C ILE A 52 10.72 28.52 -3.65
N PRO A 53 9.86 29.54 -3.81
CA PRO A 53 10.30 30.89 -4.13
C PRO A 53 10.89 31.54 -2.87
N ILE A 54 12.22 31.61 -2.80
CA ILE A 54 12.94 32.29 -1.71
C ILE A 54 13.50 33.63 -2.18
N ARG A 55 13.78 34.53 -1.24
CA ARG A 55 14.41 35.83 -1.54
C ARG A 55 15.86 35.62 -1.94
N GLY A 56 16.30 36.32 -2.99
CA GLY A 56 17.67 36.29 -3.51
C GLY A 56 17.85 35.37 -4.72
N GLU A 57 19.08 35.32 -5.24
CA GLU A 57 19.45 34.56 -6.45
C GLU A 57 19.74 33.08 -6.11
N TYR A 58 18.72 32.35 -5.66
CA TYR A 58 18.83 30.95 -5.28
C TYR A 58 17.74 30.11 -5.93
N PHE A 59 18.11 28.92 -6.42
CA PHE A 59 17.17 27.89 -6.82
C PHE A 59 16.95 26.92 -5.65
N CYS A 60 15.73 26.91 -5.10
CA CYS A 60 15.38 26.10 -3.93
C CYS A 60 14.30 25.08 -4.30
N TYR A 61 14.53 23.81 -3.95
CA TYR A 61 13.57 22.73 -4.16
C TYR A 61 13.70 21.65 -3.09
N THR A 62 12.65 20.84 -2.91
CA THR A 62 12.64 19.69 -2.00
C THR A 62 12.61 18.38 -2.77
N ARG A 63 13.09 17.31 -2.12
CA ARG A 63 12.95 15.93 -2.59
C ARG A 63 12.31 15.11 -1.48
N ARG A 64 11.37 14.25 -1.85
CA ARG A 64 10.78 13.26 -0.93
C ARG A 64 11.44 11.92 -1.23
N GLU A 65 12.56 11.67 -0.56
CA GLU A 65 13.35 10.46 -0.75
C GLU A 65 12.88 9.32 0.16
N PRO A 66 12.98 8.05 -0.27
CA PRO A 66 12.70 6.92 0.60
C PRO A 66 13.68 6.90 1.78
N VAL A 67 13.17 6.60 2.98
CA VAL A 67 13.98 6.54 4.21
C VAL A 67 15.03 5.43 4.20
N GLY A 68 14.83 4.39 3.39
CA GLY A 68 15.67 3.20 3.34
C GLY A 68 14.98 1.99 3.98
N VAL A 69 15.63 1.38 4.98
CA VAL A 69 15.11 0.16 5.63
C VAL A 69 13.93 0.50 6.55
N VAL A 70 12.84 -0.26 6.44
CA VAL A 70 11.63 -0.12 7.28
C VAL A 70 11.28 -1.47 7.92
N GLY A 71 11.19 -1.50 9.25
CA GLY A 71 10.66 -2.65 10.00
C GLY A 71 9.17 -2.44 10.28
N GLN A 72 8.32 -3.33 9.77
CA GLN A 72 6.86 -3.27 9.96
C GLN A 72 6.40 -4.47 10.82
N ILE A 73 5.60 -4.19 11.84
CA ILE A 73 5.01 -5.20 12.74
C ILE A 73 3.48 -5.05 12.65
N ILE A 74 2.78 -6.15 12.42
CA ILE A 74 1.31 -6.18 12.25
C ILE A 74 0.65 -7.10 13.30
N PRO A 75 -0.63 -6.87 13.65
CA PRO A 75 -1.41 -7.79 14.45
C PRO A 75 -1.82 -9.03 13.65
N TRP A 76 -2.50 -9.96 14.32
CA TRP A 76 -3.19 -11.10 13.73
C TRP A 76 -4.56 -10.71 13.16
#